data_AF-A0A7S1GH68-F1
#
_entry.id   AF-A0A7S1GH68-F1
#
_cell.length_a   1.000
_cell.length_b   1.000
_cell.length_c   1.000
_cell.angle_alpha   90.00
_cell.angle_beta   90.00
_cell.angle_gamma   90.00
#
_symmetry.space_group_name_H-M   'P 1'
#
loop_
_entity.id
_entity.type
_entity.pdbx_description
1 polymer ?
#
loop_
_entity_poly.entity_id
_entity_poly.type
_entity_poly.pdbx_seq_one_letter_code
_entity_poly.pdbx_strand_id
1 'polypeptide(L)'
;GEKIEKRYNILESEESRDSLAKSLYSKLFDWLVSAINKKIGSVGGSRRTPLSVGILDIYGFESFDTNSFEQLCINLANEKLQQAFNAHVFKAEQEEYAIEGIDWSYIEFIDNQDVLDLLEGTRLSSITKENLNGKNLGIFPM
;
A
#
# COMPACT_ATOMS: atom_id res chain seq x y z
N GLY A 1 -29.15 14.44 31.26
CA GLY A 1 -29.36 13.72 29.99
C GLY A 1 -29.89 12.34 30.31
N GLU A 2 -30.87 11.86 29.55
CA GLU A 2 -31.39 10.50 29.72
C GLU A 2 -30.41 9.46 29.18
N LYS A 3 -30.30 8.32 29.88
CA LYS A 3 -29.51 7.17 29.45
C LYS A 3 -30.46 6.18 28.78
N ILE A 4 -30.31 5.97 27.47
CA ILE A 4 -31.07 4.98 26.72
C ILE A 4 -30.28 3.67 26.72
N GLU A 5 -30.90 2.59 27.15
CA GLU A 5 -30.32 1.25 27.17
C GLU A 5 -31.07 0.36 26.18
N LYS A 6 -30.37 -0.14 25.15
CA LYS A 6 -30.92 -1.06 24.13
C LYS A 6 -30.25 -2.42 24.30
N ARG A 7 -31.03 -3.49 24.31
CA ARG A 7 -30.50 -4.87 24.27
C ARG A 7 -30.14 -5.25 22.85
N TYR A 8 -29.02 -5.94 22.68
CA TYR A 8 -28.60 -6.48 21.40
C TYR A 8 -29.41 -7.72 21.03
N ASN A 9 -29.66 -7.88 19.74
CA ASN A 9 -30.09 -9.15 19.17
C ASN A 9 -28.88 -10.12 19.06
N ILE A 10 -29.13 -11.35 18.58
CA ILE A 10 -28.09 -12.38 18.49
C ILE A 10 -26.96 -11.94 17.55
N LEU A 11 -27.29 -11.43 16.36
CA LEU A 11 -26.30 -10.98 15.36
C LEU A 11 -25.45 -9.82 15.89
N GLU A 12 -26.09 -8.79 16.47
CA GLU A 12 -25.40 -7.64 17.09
C GLU A 12 -24.47 -8.10 18.23
N SER A 13 -24.84 -9.15 18.96
CA SER A 13 -24.02 -9.71 20.03
C SER A 13 -22.81 -10.49 19.50
N GLU A 14 -22.99 -11.26 18.42
CA GLU A 14 -21.91 -12.00 17.76
C GLU A 14 -20.90 -11.06 17.09
N GLU A 15 -21.38 -10.05 16.35
CA GLU A 15 -20.52 -9.02 15.75
C GLU A 15 -19.72 -8.26 16.80
N SER A 16 -20.34 -7.92 17.94
CA SER A 16 -19.66 -7.25 19.06
C SER A 16 -18.59 -8.13 19.69
N ARG A 17 -18.87 -9.43 19.90
CA ARG A 17 -17.89 -10.41 20.40
C ARG A 17 -16.69 -10.52 19.46
N ASP A 18 -16.94 -10.68 18.16
CA ASP A 18 -15.88 -10.87 17.17
C ASP A 18 -15.07 -9.59 16.97
N SER A 19 -15.71 -8.42 17.02
CA SER A 19 -15.05 -7.11 16.98
C SER A 19 -14.15 -6.90 18.21
N LEU A 20 -14.62 -7.29 19.39
CA LEU A 20 -13.81 -7.25 20.62
C LEU A 20 -12.59 -8.17 20.51
N ALA A 21 -12.78 -9.39 20.01
CA ALA A 21 -11.69 -10.35 19.80
C ALA A 21 -10.63 -9.80 18.82
N LYS A 22 -11.06 -9.25 17.67
CA LYS A 22 -10.18 -8.59 16.70
C LYS A 22 -9.42 -7.42 17.33
N SER A 23 -10.09 -6.58 18.13
CA SER A 23 -9.45 -5.45 18.81
C SER A 23 -8.42 -5.89 19.85
N LEU A 24 -8.73 -6.91 20.65
CA LEU A 24 -7.80 -7.47 21.62
C LEU A 24 -6.55 -8.05 20.95
N TYR A 25 -6.73 -8.81 19.87
CA TYR A 25 -5.62 -9.37 19.10
C TYR A 25 -4.75 -8.27 18.49
N SER A 26 -5.37 -7.24 17.88
CA SER A 26 -4.64 -6.09 17.33
C SER A 26 -3.76 -5.42 18.39
N LYS A 27 -4.31 -5.14 19.58
CA LYS A 27 -3.56 -4.52 20.68
C LYS A 27 -2.43 -5.40 21.19
N LEU A 28 -2.64 -6.72 21.23
CA LEU A 28 -1.60 -7.67 21.62
C LEU A 28 -0.46 -7.68 20.60
N PHE A 29 -0.79 -7.70 19.31
CA PHE A 29 0.19 -7.64 18.22
C PHE A 29 1.02 -6.35 18.29
N ASP A 30 0.37 -5.19 18.44
CA ASP A 30 1.06 -3.90 18.58
C ASP A 30 2.00 -3.87 19.80
N TRP A 31 1.53 -4.41 20.94
CA TRP A 31 2.35 -4.52 22.14
C TRP A 31 3.58 -5.42 21.92
N LEU A 32 3.41 -6.55 21.23
CA LEU A 32 4.49 -7.48 20.93
C LEU A 32 5.55 -6.83 20.05
N VAL A 33 5.14 -6.17 18.96
CA VAL A 33 6.04 -5.42 18.07
C VAL A 33 6.80 -4.34 18.86
N SER A 34 6.10 -3.58 19.72
CA SER A 34 6.73 -2.57 20.58
C SER A 34 7.74 -3.19 21.56
N ALA A 35 7.42 -4.33 22.16
CA ALA A 35 8.31 -5.03 23.09
C ALA A 35 9.59 -5.52 22.40
N ILE A 36 9.46 -6.11 21.20
CA ILE A 36 10.59 -6.54 20.37
C ILE A 36 11.46 -5.33 19.99
N ASN A 37 10.84 -4.24 19.49
CA ASN A 37 11.56 -3.03 19.08
C ASN A 37 12.34 -2.39 20.24
N LYS A 38 11.80 -2.36 21.46
CA LYS A 38 12.52 -1.85 22.65
C LYS A 38 13.75 -2.68 22.99
N LYS A 39 13.68 -4.00 22.80
CA LYS A 39 14.81 -4.91 23.07
C LYS A 39 15.90 -4.81 22.01
N ILE A 40 15.54 -4.67 20.74
CA ILE A 40 16.50 -4.51 19.63
C ILE A 40 17.10 -3.09 19.60
N GLY A 41 16.28 -2.05 19.77
CA GLY A 41 16.68 -0.65 19.65
C GLY A 41 17.55 -0.10 20.78
N SER A 42 17.84 -0.88 21.82
CA SER A 42 18.73 -0.48 22.93
C SER A 42 20.22 -0.57 22.58
N VAL A 43 20.59 -1.02 21.38
CA VAL A 43 21.98 -1.18 20.93
C VAL A 43 22.42 0.07 20.15
N GLY A 44 22.71 1.19 20.82
CA GLY A 44 23.13 2.39 20.06
C GLY A 44 23.41 3.66 20.86
N GLY A 45 24.27 3.61 21.87
CA GLY A 45 24.70 4.78 22.65
C GLY A 45 25.68 5.73 21.92
N SER A 46 25.59 5.92 20.60
CA SER A 46 26.53 6.77 19.86
C SER A 46 25.84 7.90 19.10
N ARG A 47 26.40 9.11 19.23
CA ARG A 47 25.88 10.42 18.80
C ARG A 47 25.97 10.65 17.27
N ARG A 48 25.94 9.58 16.47
CA ARG A 48 25.98 9.58 15.00
C ARG A 48 24.82 8.75 14.49
N THR A 49 24.08 9.23 13.49
CA THR A 49 23.05 8.44 12.80
C THR A 49 23.70 7.17 12.25
N PRO A 50 23.40 5.98 12.78
CA PRO A 50 23.97 4.76 12.25
C PRO A 50 23.43 4.54 10.83
N LEU A 51 24.29 4.06 9.93
CA LEU A 51 23.85 3.54 8.63
C LEU A 51 22.80 2.44 8.90
N SER A 52 21.70 2.44 8.16
CA SER A 52 20.62 1.45 8.29
C SER A 52 20.36 0.75 6.96
N VAL A 53 20.04 -0.54 7.03
CA VAL A 53 19.57 -1.34 5.90
C VAL A 53 18.19 -1.86 6.27
N GLY A 54 17.19 -1.52 5.44
CA GLY A 54 15.83 -2.00 5.59
C GLY A 54 15.63 -3.28 4.76
N ILE A 55 14.98 -4.28 5.36
CA ILE A 55 14.50 -5.47 4.66
C ILE A 55 12.98 -5.34 4.61
N LEU A 56 12.41 -5.39 3.41
CA LEU A 56 10.97 -5.34 3.19
C LEU A 56 10.47 -6.75 2.86
N ASP A 57 9.56 -7.25 3.67
CA ASP A 57 8.86 -8.53 3.47
C ASP A 57 7.36 -8.27 3.66
N ILE A 58 6.61 -8.26 2.57
CA ILE A 58 5.18 -8.00 2.54
C ILE A 58 4.48 -8.99 1.59
N TYR A 59 3.15 -9.08 1.69
CA TYR A 59 2.35 -9.86 0.76
C TYR A 59 2.49 -9.34 -0.68
N GLY A 60 2.66 -10.27 -1.63
CA GLY A 60 2.61 -9.98 -3.07
C GLY A 60 1.17 -9.76 -3.57
N PHE A 61 1.02 -9.47 -4.86
CA PHE A 61 -0.29 -9.29 -5.49
C PHE A 61 -1.17 -10.54 -5.35
N GLU A 62 -2.44 -10.36 -4.98
CA GLU A 62 -3.41 -11.44 -4.78
C GLU A 62 -4.67 -11.24 -5.65
N SER A 63 -5.14 -12.34 -6.24
CA SER A 63 -6.42 -12.38 -6.97
C SER A 63 -7.09 -13.73 -6.78
N PHE A 64 -8.27 -13.71 -6.17
CA PHE A 64 -9.09 -14.90 -5.92
C PHE A 64 -10.47 -14.78 -6.58
N ASP A 65 -11.25 -15.87 -6.57
CA ASP A 65 -12.64 -15.87 -7.07
C ASP A 65 -13.54 -14.88 -6.29
N THR A 66 -13.22 -14.62 -5.02
CA THR A 66 -13.90 -13.61 -4.19
C THR A 66 -12.85 -12.78 -3.46
N ASN A 67 -12.76 -11.50 -3.82
CA ASN A 67 -11.83 -10.54 -3.21
C ASN A 67 -12.59 -9.64 -2.25
N SER A 68 -12.04 -9.46 -1.06
CA SER A 68 -12.59 -8.56 -0.04
C SER A 68 -11.74 -7.29 0.07
N PHE A 69 -12.05 -6.44 1.06
CA PHE A 69 -11.31 -5.21 1.31
C PHE A 69 -9.81 -5.48 1.57
N GLU A 70 -9.48 -6.63 2.14
CA GLU A 70 -8.12 -7.06 2.44
C GLU A 70 -7.26 -7.18 1.17
N GLN A 71 -7.75 -7.85 0.13
CA GLN A 71 -7.03 -7.96 -1.15
C GLN A 71 -6.83 -6.59 -1.82
N LEU A 72 -7.83 -5.69 -1.70
CA LEU A 72 -7.68 -4.33 -2.19
C LEU A 72 -6.53 -3.59 -1.48
N CYS A 73 -6.42 -3.71 -0.16
CA CYS A 73 -5.31 -3.12 0.59
C CYS A 73 -3.95 -3.72 0.21
N ILE A 74 -3.89 -5.04 0.03
CA ILE A 74 -2.66 -5.75 -0.40
C ILE A 74 -2.23 -5.28 -1.79
N ASN A 75 -3.14 -5.26 -2.75
CA ASN A 75 -2.83 -4.88 -4.13
C ASN A 75 -2.50 -3.39 -4.25
N LEU A 76 -3.17 -2.51 -3.50
CA LEU A 76 -2.82 -1.08 -3.44
C LEU A 76 -1.39 -0.86 -2.89
N ALA A 77 -0.99 -1.62 -1.88
CA ALA A 77 0.39 -1.56 -1.37
C ALA A 77 1.40 -2.00 -2.43
N ASN A 78 1.10 -3.06 -3.19
CA ASN A 78 1.94 -3.52 -4.29
C ASN A 78 2.03 -2.47 -5.42
N GLU A 79 0.92 -1.81 -5.76
CA GLU A 79 0.90 -0.75 -6.79
C GLU A 79 1.82 0.42 -6.40
N LYS A 80 1.81 0.81 -5.11
CA LYS A 80 2.74 1.84 -4.60
C LYS A 80 4.19 1.41 -4.65
N LEU A 81 4.47 0.14 -4.34
CA LEU A 81 5.84 -0.38 -4.47
C LEU A 81 6.30 -0.39 -5.92
N GLN A 82 5.41 -0.77 -6.84
CA GLN A 82 5.71 -0.74 -8.28
C GLN A 82 5.98 0.69 -8.75
N GLN A 83 5.19 1.66 -8.29
CA GLN A 83 5.43 3.08 -8.59
C GLN A 83 6.80 3.55 -8.09
N ALA A 84 7.13 3.23 -6.83
CA ALA A 84 8.42 3.61 -6.24
C ALA A 84 9.59 2.94 -6.96
N PHE A 85 9.45 1.66 -7.34
CA PHE A 85 10.43 0.91 -8.10
C PHE A 85 10.66 1.55 -9.48
N ASN A 86 9.59 1.78 -10.23
CA ASN A 86 9.64 2.43 -11.53
C ASN A 86 10.36 3.78 -11.42
N ALA A 87 9.91 4.67 -10.54
CA ALA A 87 10.52 5.99 -10.37
C ALA A 87 12.01 5.92 -9.99
N HIS A 88 12.42 4.96 -9.16
CA HIS A 88 13.81 4.80 -8.76
C HIS A 88 14.69 4.27 -9.88
N VAL A 89 14.25 3.21 -10.57
CA VAL A 89 14.98 2.61 -11.69
C VAL A 89 15.11 3.62 -12.83
N PHE A 90 14.04 4.32 -13.21
CA PHE A 90 14.11 5.34 -14.27
C PHE A 90 15.08 6.46 -13.93
N LYS A 91 15.10 6.90 -12.67
CA LYS A 91 16.05 7.93 -12.26
C LYS A 91 17.49 7.43 -12.34
N ALA A 92 17.75 6.22 -11.85
CA ALA A 92 19.08 5.63 -11.88
C ALA A 92 19.58 5.41 -13.33
N GLU A 93 18.71 4.92 -14.21
CA GLU A 93 19.06 4.76 -15.62
C GLU A 93 19.33 6.11 -16.31
N GLN A 94 18.50 7.13 -16.09
CA GLN A 94 18.77 8.46 -16.65
C GLN A 94 20.10 9.06 -16.20
N GLU A 95 20.48 8.85 -14.93
CA GLU A 95 21.77 9.29 -14.39
C GLU A 95 22.94 8.57 -15.09
N GLU A 96 22.84 7.26 -15.31
CA GLU A 96 23.89 6.48 -15.98
C GLU A 96 24.09 6.89 -17.45
N TYR A 97 23.00 7.05 -18.20
CA TYR A 97 23.10 7.45 -19.61
C TYR A 97 23.64 8.88 -19.78
N ALA A 98 23.32 9.78 -18.84
CA ALA A 98 23.90 11.12 -18.83
C ALA A 98 25.42 11.10 -18.56
N ILE A 99 25.90 10.18 -17.74
CA ILE A 99 27.34 9.96 -17.49
C ILE A 99 28.02 9.39 -18.75
N GLU A 100 27.37 8.46 -19.43
CA GLU A 100 27.93 7.79 -20.62
C GLU A 100 27.80 8.60 -21.92
N GLY A 101 27.02 9.68 -21.92
CA GLY A 101 26.82 10.54 -23.09
C GLY A 101 26.05 9.87 -24.23
N ILE A 102 25.25 8.86 -23.90
CA ILE A 102 24.43 8.09 -24.86
C ILE A 102 23.09 8.79 -25.05
N ASP A 103 22.68 8.97 -26.31
CA ASP A 103 21.38 9.56 -26.65
C ASP A 103 20.27 8.58 -26.24
N TRP A 104 19.49 8.96 -25.23
CA TRP A 104 18.49 8.09 -24.62
C TRP A 104 17.33 7.81 -25.59
N SER A 105 17.21 6.58 -26.07
CA SER A 105 15.96 6.12 -26.68
C SER A 105 14.94 5.82 -25.57
N TYR A 106 13.83 6.55 -25.56
CA TYR A 106 12.78 6.42 -24.55
C TYR A 106 12.30 4.96 -24.42
N ILE A 107 12.60 4.31 -23.30
CA ILE A 107 11.97 3.05 -22.94
C ILE A 107 10.58 3.41 -22.39
N GLU A 108 9.53 3.13 -23.16
CA GLU A 108 8.15 3.30 -22.68
C GLU A 108 7.90 2.30 -21.56
N PHE A 109 7.63 2.82 -20.37
CA PHE A 109 7.12 2.03 -19.25
C PHE A 109 5.67 2.37 -18.98
N ILE A 110 4.94 1.39 -18.47
CA ILE A 110 3.56 1.58 -18.05
C ILE A 110 3.60 2.28 -16.70
N ASP A 111 3.26 3.56 -16.70
CA ASP A 111 2.98 4.32 -15.47
C ASP A 111 1.64 3.85 -14.90
N ASN A 112 1.62 3.63 -13.58
CA ASN A 112 0.47 3.16 -12.82
C ASN A 112 -0.20 4.26 -11.99
N GLN A 113 0.18 5.52 -12.21
CA GLN A 113 -0.38 6.68 -11.51
C GLN A 113 -1.91 6.79 -11.66
N ASP A 114 -2.46 6.37 -12.79
CA ASP A 114 -3.91 6.37 -13.05
C ASP A 114 -4.68 5.41 -12.13
N VAL A 115 -4.14 4.20 -11.91
CA VAL A 115 -4.67 3.21 -10.98
C VAL A 115 -4.58 3.73 -9.53
N LEU A 116 -3.45 4.34 -9.16
CA LEU A 116 -3.26 4.91 -7.84
C LEU A 116 -4.21 6.09 -7.58
N ASP A 117 -4.36 7.00 -8.53
CA ASP A 117 -5.27 8.15 -8.43
C ASP A 117 -6.72 7.71 -8.23
N LEU A 118 -7.13 6.64 -8.92
CA LEU A 118 -8.45 6.03 -8.78
C LEU A 118 -8.67 5.46 -7.37
N LEU A 119 -7.68 4.73 -6.84
CA LEU A 119 -7.79 4.03 -5.56
C LEU A 119 -7.63 4.96 -4.34
N GLU A 120 -6.84 6.03 -4.46
CA GLU A 120 -6.56 6.97 -3.36
C GLU A 120 -7.55 8.14 -3.28
N GLY A 121 -8.47 8.26 -4.24
CA GLY A 121 -9.55 9.24 -4.18
C GLY A 121 -9.13 10.66 -4.55
N THR A 122 -8.05 10.83 -5.31
CA THR A 122 -7.74 12.10 -5.96
C THR A 122 -8.85 12.38 -6.98
N ARG A 123 -9.72 13.35 -6.66
CA ARG A 123 -10.98 13.65 -7.36
C ARG A 123 -10.98 13.31 -8.86
N LEU A 124 -11.98 12.48 -9.22
CA LEU A 124 -12.62 12.19 -10.52
C LEU A 124 -12.86 13.39 -11.48
N SER A 125 -11.89 14.29 -11.67
CA SER A 125 -11.98 15.40 -12.64
C SER A 125 -11.44 15.02 -14.04
N SER A 126 -10.70 13.90 -14.14
CA SER A 126 -10.13 13.42 -15.40
C SER A 126 -10.97 12.31 -16.06
N ILE A 127 -11.59 11.43 -15.28
CA ILE A 127 -12.42 10.30 -15.80
C ILE A 127 -13.70 10.80 -16.50
N THR A 128 -14.15 12.02 -16.22
CA THR A 128 -15.27 12.64 -16.95
C THR A 128 -14.88 13.32 -18.27
N LYS A 129 -13.59 13.38 -18.64
CA LYS A 129 -13.15 14.01 -19.90
C LYS A 129 -12.71 13.04 -21.00
N GLU A 130 -12.34 11.80 -20.68
CA GLU A 130 -11.85 10.85 -21.69
C GLU A 130 -12.90 9.91 -22.29
N ASN A 131 -14.14 9.93 -21.81
CA ASN A 131 -15.26 9.24 -22.48
C ASN A 131 -15.76 9.93 -23.77
N LEU A 132 -14.93 10.77 -24.39
CA LEU A 132 -15.20 11.37 -25.70
C LEU A 132 -14.21 11.00 -26.81
N ASN A 133 -13.16 10.21 -26.57
CA ASN A 133 -12.31 9.76 -27.68
C ASN A 133 -11.84 8.32 -27.48
N GLY A 134 -12.56 7.41 -28.14
CA GLY A 134 -12.37 5.96 -28.06
C GLY A 134 -10.94 5.48 -28.24
N LYS A 135 -10.32 5.07 -27.12
CA LYS A 135 -9.16 4.19 -27.11
C LYS A 135 -9.48 2.94 -26.31
N ASN A 136 -9.07 1.84 -26.94
CA ASN A 136 -9.29 0.45 -26.60
C ASN A 136 -8.69 0.14 -25.22
N LEU A 137 -9.49 -0.42 -24.29
CA LEU A 137 -9.02 -0.97 -23.02
C LEU A 137 -8.22 -2.25 -23.31
N GLY A 138 -6.91 -2.07 -23.50
CA GLY A 138 -5.94 -3.15 -23.61
C GLY A 138 -5.76 -3.82 -22.26
N ILE A 139 -6.44 -4.96 -22.08
CA ILE A 139 -5.96 -6.20 -21.47
C ILE A 139 -4.79 -6.03 -20.47
N PHE A 140 -5.08 -6.17 -19.17
CA PHE A 140 -4.09 -6.50 -18.14
C PHE A 140 -3.32 -7.78 -18.56
N PRO A 141 -1.99 -7.78 -18.71
CA PRO A 141 -1.24 -9.03 -18.75
C PRO A 141 -1.19 -9.66 -17.35
N MET A 142 -1.29 -11.00 -17.33
CA MET A 142 -1.38 -11.87 -16.15
C MET A 142 -0.26 -11.71 -15.13
#